data_AF-A0A9E1WC94-F1
#
_entry.id   AF-A0A9E1WC94-F1
#
_cell.length_a   1.000
_cell.length_b   1.000
_cell.length_c   1.000
_cell.angle_alpha   90.00
_cell.angle_beta   90.00
_cell.angle_gamma   90.00
#
_symmetry.space_group_name_H-M   'P 1'
#
loop_
_entity.id
_entity.type
_entity.pdbx_description
1 polymer ?
#
loop_
_entity_poly.entity_id
_entity_poly.type
_entity_poly.pdbx_seq_one_letter_code
_entity_poly.pdbx_strand_id
1 'polypeptide(L)'
;LLEHWPDPLPGCHRRYFPDWGVTVDFWWGDANEILSDLASHGRQWVDAWYLDGFSPSTGPGPWSTEVYAGMAALSKPQATLATFSVARDVREGLSGAGFKVEKRPGFAGKRDTLSGVLSRSAPTKVSLTPWDLNPGPQHYRHALVVGAGLAGAHTANALASRGIAVTVLEANTCAGGGSGNLQGVTYTRLSHRHNPLSDFSVAAFSYATDHYRRLHQSGALRDNLDIGWGGYIQLHDTDETLEHLASVLGLAPDFARVLSADEISAVIGMQPRCGGIHYLRGGWLDPRAVCRSLLAHPLITLTEQCGPVQLRQVSNDAWQASNTSGEVLCEAPLAVLATAQAALKEPGLEWLPLTVIRGQTTHLPTSTMLSQLPIPVCDKGYLPPARQGIHCTGASFVPGDAGTDERAVEHGHNMEMLQHALPNLDLTLGDNDWQGHVALRCNSNDYLPIAGMVPVLDIFNQRYDRIRHDRKQIIDAPAPIRPGLAVLTSLGSRGLSAAPLVAELLVDQLLGTLPPAPRYLQRAIAPARFAERALKRGTPL
;
A
#
# COMPACT_ATOMS: atom_id res chain seq x y z
N LEU A 1 -4.53 -9.15 20.43
CA LEU A 1 -5.53 -9.27 19.34
C LEU A 1 -6.52 -8.11 19.34
N LEU A 2 -7.30 -7.89 20.41
CA LEU A 2 -8.33 -6.84 20.46
C LEU A 2 -7.79 -5.43 20.16
N GLU A 3 -6.61 -5.07 20.66
CA GLU A 3 -5.95 -3.78 20.38
C GLU A 3 -5.61 -3.55 18.89
N HIS A 4 -5.56 -4.62 18.11
CA HIS A 4 -5.23 -4.60 16.69
C HIS A 4 -6.39 -5.15 15.83
N TRP A 5 -7.61 -5.21 16.37
CA TRP A 5 -8.77 -5.65 15.61
C TRP A 5 -9.00 -4.70 14.43
N PRO A 6 -9.22 -5.21 13.21
CA PRO A 6 -9.44 -4.35 12.05
C PRO A 6 -10.83 -3.73 12.04
N ASP A 7 -10.92 -2.52 11.48
CA ASP A 7 -12.20 -1.89 11.18
C ASP A 7 -13.00 -2.79 10.22
N PRO A 8 -14.35 -2.76 10.27
CA PRO A 8 -15.21 -3.57 9.42
C PRO A 8 -15.30 -2.99 7.99
N LEU A 9 -14.16 -2.75 7.36
CA LEU A 9 -14.04 -2.25 5.99
C LEU A 9 -13.79 -3.42 5.03
N PRO A 10 -14.43 -3.48 3.85
CA PRO A 10 -14.21 -4.57 2.89
C PRO A 10 -12.74 -4.74 2.50
N GLY A 11 -12.33 -5.99 2.27
CA GLY A 11 -10.98 -6.34 1.83
C GLY A 11 -10.11 -6.98 2.90
N CYS A 12 -8.80 -6.98 2.68
CA CYS A 12 -7.82 -7.63 3.55
C CYS A 12 -7.20 -6.64 4.55
N HIS A 13 -7.12 -7.06 5.81
CA HIS A 13 -6.46 -6.35 6.89
C HIS A 13 -5.39 -7.24 7.52
N ARG A 14 -4.15 -7.07 7.09
CA ARG A 14 -3.01 -7.80 7.66
C ARG A 14 -2.61 -7.25 9.03
N ARG A 15 -2.32 -8.15 9.97
CA ARG A 15 -1.78 -7.86 11.31
C ARG A 15 -0.55 -8.72 11.57
N TYR A 16 0.46 -8.11 12.16
CA TYR A 16 1.68 -8.80 12.57
C TYR A 16 1.71 -8.87 14.09
N PHE A 17 2.04 -10.04 14.61
CA PHE A 17 2.27 -10.31 16.02
C PHE A 17 3.69 -10.87 16.17
N PRO A 18 4.72 -10.00 16.16
CA PRO A 18 6.13 -10.43 16.19
C PRO A 18 6.46 -11.29 17.40
N ASP A 19 5.87 -11.00 18.56
CA ASP A 19 6.07 -11.77 19.80
C ASP A 19 5.61 -13.23 19.67
N TRP A 20 4.72 -13.52 18.72
CA TRP A 20 4.23 -14.87 18.42
C TRP A 20 4.81 -15.42 17.11
N GLY A 21 5.53 -14.61 16.34
CA GLY A 21 5.94 -14.96 14.98
C GLY A 21 4.75 -15.21 14.04
N VAL A 22 3.60 -14.57 14.29
CA VAL A 22 2.35 -14.82 13.55
C VAL A 22 1.97 -13.58 12.72
N THR A 23 1.57 -13.82 11.48
CA THR A 23 0.85 -12.85 10.66
C THR A 23 -0.59 -13.35 10.47
N VAL A 24 -1.58 -12.49 10.66
CA VAL A 24 -2.99 -12.80 10.46
C VAL A 24 -3.58 -11.86 9.42
N ASP A 25 -4.19 -12.42 8.38
CA ASP A 25 -4.92 -11.67 7.36
C ASP A 25 -6.42 -11.81 7.60
N PHE A 26 -7.07 -10.72 8.02
CA PHE A 26 -8.52 -10.67 8.16
C PHE A 26 -9.15 -10.23 6.84
N TRP A 27 -9.93 -11.11 6.22
CA TRP A 27 -10.64 -10.80 4.99
C TRP A 27 -12.11 -10.52 5.28
N TRP A 28 -12.51 -9.26 5.14
CA TRP A 28 -13.89 -8.81 5.26
C TRP A 28 -14.58 -8.83 3.89
N GLY A 29 -15.47 -9.79 3.70
CA GLY A 29 -16.22 -10.00 2.47
C GLY A 29 -16.87 -11.38 2.43
N ASP A 30 -17.52 -11.69 1.30
CA ASP A 30 -18.05 -13.03 1.05
C ASP A 30 -16.91 -14.04 0.84
N ALA A 31 -16.99 -15.19 1.52
CA ALA A 31 -15.92 -16.19 1.49
C ALA A 31 -15.68 -16.77 0.09
N ASN A 32 -16.74 -16.96 -0.71
CA ASN A 32 -16.58 -17.46 -2.08
C ASN A 32 -15.83 -16.44 -2.95
N GLU A 33 -16.20 -15.16 -2.85
CA GLU A 33 -15.53 -14.08 -3.61
C GLU A 33 -14.04 -13.99 -3.24
N ILE A 34 -13.73 -14.00 -1.95
CA ILE A 34 -12.34 -13.93 -1.45
C ILE A 34 -11.52 -15.14 -1.89
N LEU A 35 -12.03 -16.37 -1.69
CA LEU A 35 -11.31 -17.58 -2.05
C LEU A 35 -11.11 -17.69 -3.57
N SER A 36 -12.09 -17.25 -4.36
CA SER A 36 -11.99 -17.21 -5.83
C SER A 36 -10.96 -16.18 -6.31
N ASP A 37 -10.91 -14.98 -5.71
CA ASP A 37 -9.89 -13.97 -6.00
C ASP A 37 -8.49 -14.48 -5.65
N LEU A 38 -8.32 -15.06 -4.46
CA LEU A 38 -7.06 -15.67 -4.05
C LEU A 38 -6.65 -16.80 -5.01
N ALA A 39 -7.57 -17.72 -5.33
CA ALA A 39 -7.30 -18.84 -6.24
C ALA A 39 -6.92 -18.36 -7.65
N SER A 40 -7.40 -17.19 -8.07
CA SER A 40 -7.06 -16.62 -9.38
C SER A 40 -5.55 -16.39 -9.56
N HIS A 41 -4.80 -16.23 -8.46
CA HIS A 41 -3.34 -16.09 -8.51
C HIS A 41 -2.64 -17.37 -8.97
N GLY A 42 -3.34 -18.51 -9.06
CA GLY A 42 -2.74 -19.78 -9.46
C GLY A 42 -1.67 -20.27 -8.49
N ARG A 43 -1.81 -19.93 -7.20
CA ARG A 43 -0.88 -20.28 -6.13
C ARG A 43 -1.57 -21.12 -5.07
N GLN A 44 -0.79 -22.03 -4.48
CA GLN A 44 -1.20 -22.86 -3.36
C GLN A 44 -0.50 -22.37 -2.10
N TRP A 45 -1.27 -21.80 -1.17
CA TRP A 45 -0.73 -21.18 0.04
C TRP A 45 -1.09 -21.94 1.31
N VAL A 46 -2.16 -22.73 1.31
CA VAL A 46 -2.76 -23.25 2.55
C VAL A 46 -2.29 -24.66 2.85
N ASP A 47 -1.70 -24.85 4.03
CA ASP A 47 -1.29 -26.16 4.56
C ASP A 47 -2.41 -26.84 5.39
N ALA A 48 -3.26 -26.04 6.05
CA ALA A 48 -4.35 -26.54 6.89
C ALA A 48 -5.55 -25.60 6.88
N TRP A 49 -6.75 -26.18 6.79
CA TRP A 49 -8.03 -25.48 6.84
C TRP A 49 -8.79 -25.76 8.13
N TYR A 50 -9.23 -24.69 8.80
CA TYR A 50 -10.26 -24.76 9.82
C TYR A 50 -11.56 -24.27 9.20
N LEU A 51 -12.40 -25.22 8.76
CA LEU A 51 -13.68 -24.92 8.14
C LEU A 51 -14.75 -24.81 9.22
N ASP A 52 -15.05 -23.57 9.60
CA ASP A 52 -15.96 -23.24 10.69
C ASP A 52 -17.01 -22.22 10.26
N GLY A 53 -18.11 -22.14 11.01
CA GLY A 53 -19.25 -21.28 10.73
C GLY A 53 -20.49 -21.72 11.52
N PHE A 54 -21.63 -21.03 11.34
CA PHE A 54 -22.88 -21.50 11.92
C PHE A 54 -23.27 -22.88 11.37
N SER A 55 -24.07 -23.62 12.14
CA SER A 55 -24.56 -24.94 11.70
C SER A 55 -25.12 -24.84 10.28
N PRO A 56 -24.76 -25.76 9.35
CA PRO A 56 -25.25 -25.71 7.97
C PRO A 56 -26.77 -25.65 7.86
N SER A 57 -27.48 -26.18 8.86
CA SER A 57 -28.93 -26.21 8.90
C SER A 57 -29.60 -24.89 9.33
N THR A 58 -28.85 -23.89 9.79
CA THR A 58 -29.42 -22.70 10.46
C THR A 58 -28.97 -21.35 9.90
N GLY A 59 -28.15 -21.30 8.84
CA GLY A 59 -27.77 -20.01 8.25
C GLY A 59 -26.78 -20.09 7.09
N PRO A 60 -26.48 -18.93 6.46
CA PRO A 60 -25.49 -18.83 5.39
C PRO A 60 -24.09 -18.97 6.00
N GLY A 61 -23.61 -20.21 6.10
CA GLY A 61 -22.20 -20.50 6.40
C GLY A 61 -21.40 -20.73 5.13
N PRO A 62 -20.09 -21.05 5.25
CA PRO A 62 -19.19 -21.31 4.11
C PRO A 62 -19.46 -22.69 3.47
N TRP A 63 -20.72 -23.09 3.36
CA TRP A 63 -21.16 -24.45 3.03
C TRP A 63 -21.57 -24.54 1.56
N SER A 64 -20.70 -24.13 0.64
CA SER A 64 -20.99 -24.14 -0.80
C SER A 64 -19.90 -24.88 -1.60
N THR A 65 -20.30 -25.41 -2.76
CA THR A 65 -19.39 -26.10 -3.69
C THR A 65 -18.25 -25.18 -4.14
N GLU A 66 -18.54 -23.90 -4.32
CA GLU A 66 -17.58 -22.89 -4.75
C GLU A 66 -16.53 -22.62 -3.67
N VAL A 67 -16.95 -22.55 -2.39
CA VAL A 67 -16.02 -22.44 -1.26
C VAL A 67 -15.10 -23.67 -1.19
N TYR A 68 -15.65 -24.88 -1.28
CA TYR A 68 -14.83 -26.11 -1.25
C TYR A 68 -13.85 -26.18 -2.43
N ALA A 69 -14.26 -25.73 -3.62
CA ALA A 69 -13.39 -25.64 -4.79
C ALA A 69 -12.26 -24.61 -4.59
N GLY A 70 -12.58 -23.43 -4.02
CA GLY A 70 -11.59 -22.43 -3.62
C GLY A 70 -10.59 -22.96 -2.60
N MET A 71 -11.08 -23.67 -1.57
CA MET A 71 -10.23 -24.33 -0.58
C MET A 71 -9.26 -25.32 -1.24
N ALA A 72 -9.75 -26.17 -2.15
CA ALA A 72 -8.91 -27.13 -2.86
C ALA A 72 -7.90 -26.45 -3.78
N ALA A 73 -8.28 -25.38 -4.49
CA ALA A 73 -7.40 -24.64 -5.39
C ALA A 73 -6.24 -23.94 -4.66
N LEU A 74 -6.49 -23.48 -3.42
CA LEU A 74 -5.51 -22.79 -2.57
C LEU A 74 -4.67 -23.74 -1.71
N SER A 75 -5.05 -25.00 -1.63
CA SER A 75 -4.40 -26.01 -0.81
C SER A 75 -3.08 -26.47 -1.43
N LYS A 76 -2.02 -26.52 -0.64
CA LYS A 76 -0.77 -27.21 -0.99
C LYS A 76 -1.00 -28.73 -1.09
N PRO A 77 -0.09 -29.48 -1.73
CA PRO A 77 -0.13 -30.93 -1.69
C PRO A 77 -0.20 -31.43 -0.25
N GLN A 78 -1.11 -32.37 0.02
CA GLN A 78 -1.36 -32.93 1.36
C GLN A 78 -1.95 -31.94 2.40
N ALA A 79 -2.47 -30.78 1.96
CA ALA A 79 -3.14 -29.88 2.89
C ALA A 79 -4.26 -30.59 3.64
N THR A 80 -4.40 -30.27 4.93
CA THR A 80 -5.39 -30.89 5.81
C THR A 80 -6.61 -30.00 5.97
N LEU A 81 -7.73 -30.58 6.39
CA LEU A 81 -8.89 -29.82 6.84
C LEU A 81 -9.48 -30.45 8.10
N ALA A 82 -10.09 -29.62 8.93
CA ALA A 82 -10.97 -30.05 10.02
C ALA A 82 -12.25 -29.20 10.03
N THR A 83 -13.38 -29.82 10.33
CA THR A 83 -14.65 -29.12 10.57
C THR A 83 -15.48 -29.84 11.62
N PHE A 84 -16.24 -29.07 12.40
CA PHE A 84 -17.18 -29.64 13.35
C PHE A 84 -18.34 -30.36 12.65
N SER A 85 -18.71 -29.97 11.43
CA SER A 85 -19.89 -30.51 10.74
C SER A 85 -19.65 -31.91 10.17
N VAL A 86 -20.66 -32.78 10.25
CA VAL A 86 -20.69 -34.12 9.62
C VAL A 86 -21.86 -34.26 8.65
N ALA A 87 -22.47 -33.13 8.25
CA ALA A 87 -23.58 -33.10 7.33
C ALA A 87 -23.19 -33.77 6.00
N ARG A 88 -24.16 -34.48 5.40
CA ARG A 88 -23.94 -35.24 4.17
C ARG A 88 -23.41 -34.35 3.04
N ASP A 89 -24.04 -33.21 2.83
CA ASP A 89 -23.71 -32.29 1.74
C ASP A 89 -22.31 -31.67 1.92
N VAL A 90 -21.90 -31.40 3.17
CA VAL A 90 -20.52 -30.95 3.48
C VAL A 90 -19.52 -32.05 3.13
N ARG A 91 -19.78 -33.30 3.54
CA ARG A 91 -18.91 -34.44 3.25
C ARG A 91 -18.80 -34.71 1.74
N GLU A 92 -19.92 -34.69 1.04
CA GLU A 92 -19.98 -34.91 -0.41
C GLU A 92 -19.34 -33.75 -1.18
N GLY A 93 -19.58 -32.50 -0.77
CA GLY A 93 -18.95 -31.31 -1.37
C GLY A 93 -17.42 -31.30 -1.22
N LEU A 94 -16.91 -31.56 -0.01
CA LEU A 94 -15.47 -31.68 0.23
C LEU A 94 -14.84 -32.84 -0.56
N SER A 95 -15.52 -33.98 -0.63
CA SER A 95 -15.08 -35.12 -1.44
C SER A 95 -15.04 -34.77 -2.93
N GLY A 96 -16.07 -34.08 -3.41
CA GLY A 96 -16.17 -33.60 -4.79
C GLY A 96 -15.06 -32.59 -5.16
N ALA A 97 -14.63 -31.78 -4.19
CA ALA A 97 -13.50 -30.86 -4.35
C ALA A 97 -12.11 -31.55 -4.31
N GLY A 98 -12.04 -32.84 -3.96
CA GLY A 98 -10.79 -33.63 -3.98
C GLY A 98 -10.20 -33.98 -2.61
N PHE A 99 -10.87 -33.61 -1.52
CA PHE A 99 -10.47 -34.01 -0.18
C PHE A 99 -10.91 -35.45 0.14
N LYS A 100 -9.98 -36.27 0.63
CA LYS A 100 -10.34 -37.55 1.23
C LYS A 100 -10.74 -37.27 2.68
N VAL A 101 -12.04 -37.31 2.94
CA VAL A 101 -12.63 -37.00 4.25
C VAL A 101 -12.94 -38.26 5.05
N GLU A 102 -12.74 -38.19 6.36
CA GLU A 102 -13.01 -39.24 7.33
C GLU A 102 -13.70 -38.67 8.56
N LYS A 103 -14.53 -39.49 9.21
CA LYS A 103 -15.12 -39.14 10.50
C LYS A 103 -14.11 -39.34 11.62
N ARG A 104 -14.10 -38.42 12.58
CA ARG A 104 -13.33 -38.54 13.82
C ARG A 104 -14.25 -38.39 15.03
N PRO A 105 -13.88 -38.92 16.22
CA PRO A 105 -14.63 -38.67 17.45
C PRO A 105 -14.79 -37.17 17.69
N GLY A 106 -16.01 -36.74 18.01
CA GLY A 106 -16.27 -35.34 18.32
C GLY A 106 -15.89 -34.94 19.73
N PHE A 107 -15.91 -33.63 19.99
CA PHE A 107 -15.59 -33.03 21.29
C PHE A 107 -16.87 -32.58 22.03
N ALA A 108 -16.82 -32.52 23.36
CA ALA A 108 -17.88 -31.97 24.23
C ALA A 108 -19.31 -32.47 23.94
N GLY A 109 -19.49 -33.79 23.82
CA GLY A 109 -20.79 -34.42 23.60
C GLY A 109 -21.21 -34.55 22.13
N LYS A 110 -20.44 -33.99 21.20
CA LYS A 110 -20.63 -34.25 19.76
C LYS A 110 -20.09 -35.64 19.42
N ARG A 111 -20.92 -36.46 18.74
CA ARG A 111 -20.56 -37.84 18.38
C ARG A 111 -19.38 -37.90 17.40
N ASP A 112 -19.53 -37.20 16.27
CA ASP A 112 -18.57 -37.23 15.17
C ASP A 112 -18.22 -35.79 14.70
N THR A 113 -17.00 -35.61 14.21
CA THR A 113 -16.50 -34.47 13.41
C THR A 113 -15.91 -34.97 12.10
N LEU A 114 -15.57 -34.07 11.17
CA LEU A 114 -14.86 -34.42 9.94
C LEU A 114 -13.44 -33.89 9.95
N SER A 115 -12.55 -34.69 9.37
CA SER A 115 -11.23 -34.27 8.95
C SER A 115 -10.96 -34.76 7.55
N GLY A 116 -10.04 -34.13 6.83
CA GLY A 116 -9.64 -34.59 5.53
C GLY A 116 -8.23 -34.19 5.16
N VAL A 117 -7.74 -34.81 4.09
CA VAL A 117 -6.47 -34.48 3.46
C VAL A 117 -6.72 -34.33 1.96
N LEU A 118 -6.12 -33.32 1.33
CA LEU A 118 -6.21 -33.15 -0.10
C LEU A 118 -5.51 -34.34 -0.78
N SER A 119 -6.30 -35.17 -1.46
CA SER A 119 -5.81 -36.41 -2.08
C SER A 119 -5.56 -36.24 -3.58
N ARG A 120 -6.29 -35.32 -4.21
CA ARG A 120 -6.16 -35.00 -5.63
C ARG A 120 -6.27 -33.48 -5.79
N SER A 121 -5.19 -32.87 -6.27
CA SER A 121 -5.27 -31.48 -6.73
C SER A 121 -5.95 -31.46 -8.09
N ALA A 122 -7.09 -30.77 -8.20
CA ALA A 122 -7.62 -30.41 -9.51
C ALA A 122 -6.67 -29.37 -10.14
N PRO A 123 -6.47 -29.37 -11.48
CA PRO A 123 -5.78 -28.27 -12.14
C PRO A 123 -6.59 -26.99 -11.96
N THR A 124 -5.96 -25.94 -11.42
CA THR A 124 -6.60 -24.64 -11.22
C THR A 124 -6.94 -24.04 -12.58
N LYS A 125 -8.23 -23.84 -12.85
CA LYS A 125 -8.68 -23.18 -14.07
C LYS A 125 -8.29 -21.71 -14.01
N VAL A 126 -7.54 -21.24 -15.01
CA VAL A 126 -7.19 -19.83 -15.13
C VAL A 126 -8.45 -19.02 -15.44
N SER A 127 -8.84 -18.15 -14.51
CA SER A 127 -10.01 -17.28 -14.62
C SER A 127 -9.68 -15.90 -15.19
N LEU A 128 -8.40 -15.51 -15.18
CA LEU A 128 -7.90 -14.20 -15.59
C LEU A 128 -6.56 -14.33 -16.30
N THR A 129 -6.35 -13.60 -17.39
CA THR A 129 -5.04 -13.47 -18.05
C THR A 129 -3.99 -12.98 -17.03
N PRO A 130 -2.92 -13.77 -16.77
CA PRO A 130 -1.99 -13.54 -15.66
C PRO A 130 -0.85 -12.58 -16.03
N TRP A 131 -1.16 -11.50 -16.75
CA TRP A 131 -0.18 -10.48 -17.14
C TRP A 131 0.41 -9.70 -15.96
N ASP A 132 -0.23 -9.76 -14.80
CA ASP A 132 0.16 -9.13 -13.55
C ASP A 132 1.01 -10.03 -12.65
N LEU A 133 1.05 -11.33 -12.90
CA LEU A 133 1.69 -12.29 -12.00
C LEU A 133 3.11 -12.63 -12.44
N ASN A 134 3.98 -12.83 -11.44
CA ASN A 134 5.30 -13.40 -11.68
C ASN A 134 5.17 -14.88 -12.08
N PRO A 135 5.98 -15.39 -13.03
CA PRO A 135 5.90 -16.78 -13.48
C PRO A 135 6.05 -17.81 -12.33
N GLY A 136 6.87 -17.50 -11.33
CA GLY A 136 7.11 -18.36 -10.17
C GLY A 136 7.60 -17.58 -8.96
N PRO A 137 7.44 -18.11 -7.73
CA PRO A 137 8.10 -17.57 -6.55
C PRO A 137 9.61 -17.56 -6.77
N GLN A 138 10.27 -16.50 -6.32
CA GLN A 138 11.72 -16.38 -6.40
C GLN A 138 12.33 -16.44 -5.00
N HIS A 139 13.55 -16.97 -4.92
CA HIS A 139 14.32 -17.02 -3.68
C HIS A 139 15.52 -16.11 -3.81
N TYR A 140 15.53 -15.02 -3.04
CA TYR A 140 16.62 -14.07 -3.00
C TYR A 140 17.35 -14.17 -1.67
N ARG A 141 18.68 -14.21 -1.71
CA ARG A 141 19.52 -14.08 -0.50
C ARG A 141 19.93 -12.64 -0.22
N HIS A 142 19.97 -11.82 -1.27
CA HIS A 142 20.39 -10.43 -1.23
C HIS A 142 19.60 -9.62 -2.25
N ALA A 143 19.31 -8.37 -1.92
CA ALA A 143 18.65 -7.42 -2.79
C ALA A 143 19.39 -6.08 -2.78
N LEU A 144 19.38 -5.43 -3.93
CA LEU A 144 19.83 -4.06 -4.12
C LEU A 144 18.59 -3.18 -4.25
N VAL A 145 18.50 -2.11 -3.46
CA VAL A 145 17.45 -1.09 -3.56
C VAL A 145 18.09 0.24 -3.89
N VAL A 146 17.67 0.88 -4.97
CA VAL A 146 18.20 2.20 -5.38
C VAL A 146 17.19 3.29 -4.99
N GLY A 147 17.61 4.16 -4.08
CA GLY A 147 16.83 5.24 -3.46
C GLY A 147 16.44 4.92 -2.01
N ALA A 148 16.71 5.85 -1.09
CA ALA A 148 16.40 5.73 0.34
C ALA A 148 15.27 6.68 0.79
N GLY A 149 14.31 6.96 -0.10
CA GLY A 149 13.03 7.59 0.25
C GLY A 149 12.00 6.58 0.76
N LEU A 150 10.74 7.01 0.97
CA LEU A 150 9.67 6.17 1.51
C LEU A 150 9.51 4.84 0.74
N ALA A 151 9.56 4.87 -0.59
CA ALA A 151 9.47 3.68 -1.44
C ALA A 151 10.58 2.65 -1.13
N GLY A 152 11.82 3.11 -1.12
CA GLY A 152 12.98 2.25 -0.92
C GLY A 152 13.12 1.77 0.52
N ALA A 153 12.88 2.64 1.50
CA ALA A 153 12.93 2.29 2.91
C ALA A 153 11.90 1.20 3.28
N HIS A 154 10.64 1.34 2.83
CA HIS A 154 9.62 0.31 3.08
C HIS A 154 9.93 -0.99 2.33
N THR A 155 10.41 -0.91 1.07
CA THR A 155 10.79 -2.11 0.30
C THR A 155 11.94 -2.86 0.99
N ALA A 156 13.00 -2.15 1.37
CA ALA A 156 14.15 -2.72 2.04
C ALA A 156 13.76 -3.37 3.36
N ASN A 157 12.91 -2.70 4.16
CA ASN A 157 12.41 -3.24 5.41
C ASN A 157 11.51 -4.48 5.21
N ALA A 158 10.63 -4.47 4.20
CA ALA A 158 9.77 -5.61 3.88
C ALA A 158 10.57 -6.85 3.43
N LEU A 159 11.64 -6.66 2.64
CA LEU A 159 12.58 -7.72 2.25
C LEU A 159 13.38 -8.23 3.47
N ALA A 160 13.95 -7.31 4.25
CA ALA A 160 14.78 -7.63 5.39
C ALA A 160 14.00 -8.36 6.51
N SER A 161 12.75 -7.97 6.73
CA SER A 161 11.84 -8.66 7.67
C SER A 161 11.50 -10.10 7.26
N ARG A 162 11.78 -10.47 6.00
CA ARG A 162 11.64 -11.84 5.47
C ARG A 162 13.00 -12.54 5.33
N GLY A 163 14.04 -12.02 6.00
CA GLY A 163 15.37 -12.65 6.09
C GLY A 163 16.29 -12.40 4.90
N ILE A 164 15.97 -11.46 4.02
CA ILE A 164 16.77 -11.13 2.84
C ILE A 164 17.73 -10.00 3.20
N ALA A 165 19.03 -10.18 2.94
CA ALA A 165 19.99 -9.07 3.10
C ALA A 165 19.67 -7.97 2.08
N VAL A 166 19.82 -6.70 2.45
CA VAL A 166 19.54 -5.58 1.54
C VAL A 166 20.66 -4.56 1.56
N THR A 167 21.15 -4.18 0.38
CA THR A 167 21.97 -2.98 0.20
C THR A 167 21.11 -1.88 -0.38
N VAL A 168 21.03 -0.74 0.31
CA VAL A 168 20.30 0.44 -0.14
C VAL A 168 21.31 1.49 -0.58
N LEU A 169 21.22 1.93 -1.84
CA LEU A 169 22.09 2.97 -2.39
C LEU A 169 21.31 4.28 -2.54
N GLU A 170 21.80 5.34 -1.90
CA GLU A 170 21.23 6.68 -1.96
C GLU A 170 22.23 7.67 -2.52
N ALA A 171 21.83 8.37 -3.58
CA ALA A 171 22.71 9.29 -4.28
C ALA A 171 23.16 10.45 -3.38
N ASN A 172 22.26 10.93 -2.51
CA ASN A 172 22.52 12.05 -1.61
C ASN A 172 22.41 11.60 -0.15
N THR A 173 21.31 11.95 0.51
CA THR A 173 21.02 11.58 1.89
C THR A 173 19.64 10.94 1.99
N CYS A 174 19.46 10.06 2.97
CA CYS A 174 18.23 9.35 3.24
C CYS A 174 17.06 10.33 3.34
N ALA A 175 15.97 10.00 2.65
CA ALA A 175 14.78 10.83 2.51
C ALA A 175 15.02 12.24 1.92
N GLY A 176 16.15 12.50 1.26
CA GLY A 176 16.51 13.83 0.73
C GLY A 176 15.71 14.29 -0.50
N GLY A 177 14.94 13.41 -1.15
CA GLY A 177 14.07 13.75 -2.29
C GLY A 177 12.64 14.10 -1.89
N GLY A 178 11.65 13.54 -2.61
CA GLY A 178 10.22 13.74 -2.34
C GLY A 178 9.72 13.32 -0.94
N SER A 179 10.56 12.62 -0.16
CA SER A 179 10.31 12.22 1.23
C SER A 179 10.91 13.20 2.25
N GLY A 180 11.34 14.39 1.83
CA GLY A 180 12.10 15.33 2.65
C GLY A 180 11.28 16.30 3.49
N ASN A 181 9.95 16.31 3.41
CA ASN A 181 9.10 17.23 4.18
C ASN A 181 9.34 17.10 5.69
N LEU A 182 9.13 18.19 6.45
CA LEU A 182 9.25 18.16 7.91
C LEU A 182 8.10 17.39 8.58
N GLN A 183 6.89 17.53 8.04
CA GLN A 183 5.70 16.82 8.49
C GLN A 183 4.84 16.47 7.27
N GLY A 184 4.31 15.25 7.24
CA GLY A 184 3.28 14.82 6.30
C GLY A 184 2.14 14.15 7.03
N VAL A 185 0.95 14.14 6.43
CA VAL A 185 -0.26 13.57 7.03
C VAL A 185 -0.57 12.22 6.37
N THR A 186 -0.85 11.18 7.17
CA THR A 186 -1.47 9.96 6.64
C THR A 186 -2.87 10.30 6.18
N TYR A 187 -3.17 10.04 4.92
CA TYR A 187 -4.34 10.57 4.26
C TYR A 187 -5.05 9.54 3.38
N THR A 188 -6.38 9.59 3.38
CA THR A 188 -7.27 8.96 2.42
C THR A 188 -8.50 9.84 2.14
N ARG A 189 -9.28 9.51 1.10
CA ARG A 189 -10.61 10.07 0.88
C ARG A 189 -11.60 8.93 0.75
N LEU A 190 -12.72 9.07 1.44
CA LEU A 190 -13.84 8.15 1.29
C LEU A 190 -14.66 8.53 0.06
N SER A 191 -15.28 7.53 -0.53
CA SER A 191 -16.11 7.65 -1.73
C SER A 191 -17.26 6.68 -1.60
N HIS A 192 -18.46 7.08 -2.03
CA HIS A 192 -19.61 6.20 -2.16
C HIS A 192 -19.55 5.33 -3.44
N ARG A 193 -18.52 5.54 -4.29
CA ARG A 193 -18.28 4.78 -5.52
C ARG A 193 -17.04 3.91 -5.38
N HIS A 194 -17.19 2.62 -5.68
CA HIS A 194 -16.08 1.68 -5.81
C HIS A 194 -15.27 1.95 -7.06
N ASN A 195 -13.96 2.12 -6.88
CA ASN A 195 -13.00 2.14 -7.98
C ASN A 195 -11.60 1.81 -7.44
N PRO A 196 -10.68 1.34 -8.30
CA PRO A 196 -9.36 0.92 -7.84
C PRO A 196 -8.56 1.97 -7.07
N LEU A 197 -8.73 3.27 -7.38
CA LEU A 197 -7.99 4.34 -6.68
C LEU A 197 -8.54 4.59 -5.27
N SER A 198 -9.86 4.68 -5.11
CA SER A 198 -10.47 4.85 -3.77
C SER A 198 -10.23 3.64 -2.89
N ASP A 199 -10.44 2.45 -3.44
CA ASP A 199 -10.38 1.20 -2.69
C ASP A 199 -8.93 0.93 -2.25
N PHE A 200 -7.96 1.16 -3.16
CA PHE A 200 -6.54 1.14 -2.81
C PHE A 200 -6.20 2.18 -1.74
N SER A 201 -6.69 3.42 -1.86
CA SER A 201 -6.35 4.48 -0.90
C SER A 201 -6.83 4.16 0.52
N VAL A 202 -8.02 3.57 0.66
CA VAL A 202 -8.57 3.13 1.96
C VAL A 202 -7.79 1.94 2.52
N ALA A 203 -7.50 0.93 1.70
CA ALA A 203 -6.70 -0.23 2.13
C ALA A 203 -5.29 0.20 2.56
N ALA A 204 -4.63 1.05 1.77
CA ALA A 204 -3.30 1.56 2.05
C ALA A 204 -3.25 2.39 3.33
N PHE A 205 -4.22 3.30 3.52
CA PHE A 205 -4.32 4.09 4.75
C PHE A 205 -4.55 3.22 5.99
N SER A 206 -5.44 2.23 5.90
CA SER A 206 -5.71 1.30 7.01
C SER A 206 -4.45 0.52 7.37
N TYR A 207 -3.77 -0.06 6.39
CA TYR A 207 -2.50 -0.76 6.60
C TYR A 207 -1.41 0.16 7.17
N ALA A 208 -1.25 1.36 6.61
CA ALA A 208 -0.20 2.31 7.02
C ALA A 208 -0.38 2.78 8.46
N THR A 209 -1.60 3.09 8.88
CA THR A 209 -1.85 3.57 10.25
C THR A 209 -1.58 2.47 11.29
N ASP A 210 -1.86 1.19 10.99
CA ASP A 210 -1.44 0.08 11.84
C ASP A 210 0.08 -0.13 11.82
N HIS A 211 0.70 -0.01 10.64
CA HIS A 211 2.15 -0.11 10.48
C HIS A 211 2.89 0.93 11.34
N TYR A 212 2.50 2.21 11.27
CA TYR A 212 3.15 3.26 12.07
C TYR A 212 2.86 3.14 13.57
N ARG A 213 1.67 2.65 13.95
CA ARG A 213 1.38 2.32 15.35
C ARG A 213 2.36 1.28 15.90
N ARG A 214 2.69 0.25 15.12
CA ARG A 214 3.71 -0.74 15.50
C ARG A 214 5.10 -0.14 15.64
N LEU A 215 5.53 0.70 14.68
CA LEU A 215 6.84 1.37 14.78
C LEU A 215 6.94 2.27 16.01
N HIS A 216 5.85 2.93 16.38
CA HIS A 216 5.78 3.70 17.62
C HIS A 216 5.82 2.80 18.87
N GLN A 217 5.02 1.72 18.90
CA GLN A 217 4.99 0.77 20.02
C GLN A 217 6.34 0.07 20.24
N SER A 218 7.12 -0.17 19.18
CA SER A 218 8.49 -0.70 19.30
C SER A 218 9.53 0.35 19.70
N GLY A 219 9.13 1.62 19.90
CA GLY A 219 10.02 2.73 20.23
C GLY A 219 10.82 3.28 19.05
N ALA A 220 10.52 2.85 17.82
CA ALA A 220 11.24 3.26 16.62
C ALA A 220 10.81 4.65 16.11
N LEU A 221 9.62 5.11 16.49
CA LEU A 221 9.13 6.47 16.30
C LEU A 221 8.71 7.06 17.65
N ARG A 222 9.13 8.30 17.94
CA ARG A 222 8.84 8.99 19.20
C ARG A 222 7.60 9.87 19.10
N ASP A 223 6.78 9.82 20.13
CA ASP A 223 5.57 10.63 20.24
C ASP A 223 5.87 12.13 20.24
N ASN A 224 5.04 12.91 19.55
CA ASN A 224 5.13 14.37 19.37
C ASN A 224 6.44 14.89 18.76
N LEU A 225 7.29 13.99 18.26
CA LEU A 225 8.54 14.33 17.59
C LEU A 225 8.60 13.71 16.20
N ASP A 226 8.42 12.40 16.10
CA ASP A 226 8.45 11.70 14.82
C ASP A 226 7.03 11.38 14.32
N ILE A 227 6.05 11.32 15.23
CA ILE A 227 4.65 11.01 14.94
C ILE A 227 3.72 11.74 15.92
N GLY A 228 2.54 12.14 15.45
CA GLY A 228 1.43 12.58 16.29
C GLY A 228 0.13 11.88 15.91
N TRP A 229 -0.70 11.64 16.93
CA TRP A 229 -1.91 10.82 16.86
C TRP A 229 -3.19 11.66 16.85
N GLY A 230 -4.33 10.97 16.82
CA GLY A 230 -5.66 11.58 16.83
C GLY A 230 -6.26 11.75 15.44
N GLY A 231 -5.59 11.23 14.40
CA GLY A 231 -6.12 11.25 13.04
C GLY A 231 -6.01 12.62 12.38
N TYR A 232 -6.95 12.97 11.51
CA TYR A 232 -6.99 14.29 10.84
C TYR A 232 -8.43 14.67 10.45
N ILE A 233 -8.65 15.96 10.24
CA ILE A 233 -9.93 16.49 9.77
C ILE A 233 -9.77 16.91 8.30
N GLN A 234 -10.62 16.37 7.41
CA GLN A 234 -10.80 16.89 6.06
C GLN A 234 -12.04 17.77 6.04
N LEU A 235 -11.85 19.08 5.86
CA LEU A 235 -12.93 20.02 5.61
C LEU A 235 -13.58 19.69 4.27
N HIS A 236 -14.91 19.66 4.26
CA HIS A 236 -15.70 19.28 3.10
C HIS A 236 -17.08 19.92 3.23
N ASP A 237 -17.48 20.66 2.18
CA ASP A 237 -18.79 21.28 2.15
C ASP A 237 -19.89 20.21 2.06
N THR A 238 -21.06 20.48 2.63
CA THR A 238 -22.17 19.52 2.59
C THR A 238 -22.57 19.23 1.15
N ASP A 239 -22.51 17.96 0.77
CA ASP A 239 -22.92 17.43 -0.52
C ASP A 239 -23.50 16.01 -0.37
N GLU A 240 -23.99 15.44 -1.47
CA GLU A 240 -24.55 14.07 -1.51
C GLU A 240 -23.56 13.01 -1.01
N THR A 241 -22.24 13.23 -1.18
CA THR A 241 -21.23 12.28 -0.71
C THR A 241 -21.11 12.31 0.80
N LEU A 242 -21.06 13.50 1.41
CA LEU A 242 -20.98 13.65 2.85
C LEU A 242 -22.26 13.15 3.54
N GLU A 243 -23.43 13.42 2.97
CA GLU A 243 -24.72 12.90 3.44
C GLU A 243 -24.76 11.37 3.42
N HIS A 244 -24.31 10.75 2.31
CA HIS A 244 -24.21 9.31 2.24
C HIS A 244 -23.23 8.75 3.27
N LEU A 245 -22.04 9.34 3.41
CA LEU A 245 -21.04 8.90 4.38
C LEU A 245 -21.54 9.02 5.82
N ALA A 246 -22.27 10.08 6.16
CA ALA A 246 -22.90 10.22 7.47
C ALA A 246 -23.86 9.07 7.80
N SER A 247 -24.55 8.53 6.79
CA SER A 247 -25.50 7.41 6.98
C SER A 247 -24.83 6.04 7.23
N VAL A 248 -23.57 5.86 6.79
CA VAL A 248 -22.88 4.54 6.84
C VAL A 248 -21.71 4.51 7.82
N LEU A 249 -21.09 5.65 8.15
CA LEU A 249 -19.91 5.69 9.02
C LEU A 249 -20.21 5.27 10.47
N GLY A 250 -21.48 5.25 10.89
CA GLY A 250 -21.90 4.65 12.15
C GLY A 250 -21.58 3.15 12.27
N LEU A 251 -21.30 2.46 11.16
CA LEU A 251 -20.86 1.06 11.13
C LEU A 251 -19.36 0.90 11.43
N ALA A 252 -18.57 1.96 11.32
CA ALA A 252 -17.13 1.97 11.57
C ALA A 252 -16.74 3.21 12.42
N PRO A 253 -17.25 3.31 13.66
CA PRO A 253 -17.13 4.52 14.48
C PRO A 253 -15.68 4.86 14.87
N ASP A 254 -14.79 3.88 14.87
CA ASP A 254 -13.35 4.05 15.17
C ASP A 254 -12.52 4.45 13.94
N PHE A 255 -13.12 4.41 12.74
CA PHE A 255 -12.44 4.77 11.50
C PHE A 255 -12.60 6.25 11.15
N ALA A 256 -13.85 6.73 11.03
CA ALA A 256 -14.14 8.12 10.69
C ALA A 256 -15.55 8.55 11.12
N ARG A 257 -15.75 9.86 11.31
CA ARG A 257 -17.04 10.47 11.63
C ARG A 257 -17.23 11.79 10.89
N VAL A 258 -18.46 12.09 10.48
CA VAL A 258 -18.84 13.40 9.95
C VAL A 258 -19.06 14.36 11.13
N LEU A 259 -18.52 15.57 11.04
CA LEU A 259 -18.63 16.61 12.04
C LEU A 259 -19.11 17.92 11.39
N SER A 260 -19.95 18.66 12.12
CA SER A 260 -20.30 20.05 11.83
C SER A 260 -19.13 21.00 12.07
N ALA A 261 -19.24 22.24 11.59
CA ALA A 261 -18.23 23.27 11.82
C ALA A 261 -18.01 23.55 13.32
N ASP A 262 -19.07 23.58 14.12
CA ASP A 262 -18.99 23.80 15.57
C ASP A 262 -18.31 22.63 16.30
N GLU A 263 -18.60 21.40 15.90
CA GLU A 263 -17.93 20.21 16.44
C GLU A 263 -16.45 20.17 16.06
N ILE A 264 -16.10 20.53 14.82
CA ILE A 264 -14.70 20.66 14.41
C ILE A 264 -14.02 21.76 15.22
N SER A 265 -14.67 22.92 15.38
CA SER A 265 -14.15 24.03 16.18
C SER A 265 -13.87 23.63 17.62
N ALA A 266 -14.77 22.84 18.24
CA ALA A 266 -14.56 22.27 19.57
C ALA A 266 -13.37 21.30 19.64
N VAL A 267 -13.03 20.61 18.54
CA VAL A 267 -11.86 19.72 18.47
C VAL A 267 -10.56 20.51 18.28
N ILE A 268 -10.54 21.48 17.36
CA ILE A 268 -9.28 22.15 16.95
C ILE A 268 -9.03 23.49 17.64
N GLY A 269 -9.98 23.99 18.42
CA GLY A 269 -9.89 25.28 19.14
C GLY A 269 -9.97 26.51 18.22
N MET A 270 -10.36 26.35 16.96
CA MET A 270 -10.37 27.39 15.93
C MET A 270 -11.57 27.21 15.02
N GLN A 271 -12.09 28.32 14.48
CA GLN A 271 -13.25 28.28 13.59
C GLN A 271 -12.85 27.80 12.17
N PRO A 272 -13.31 26.63 11.72
CA PRO A 272 -13.09 26.17 10.35
C PRO A 272 -14.06 26.87 9.39
N ARG A 273 -13.73 26.86 8.09
CA ARG A 273 -14.63 27.40 7.06
C ARG A 273 -15.96 26.65 6.91
N CYS A 274 -15.98 25.35 7.23
CA CYS A 274 -17.15 24.47 7.10
C CYS A 274 -16.99 23.21 7.96
N GLY A 275 -17.98 22.30 7.87
CA GLY A 275 -17.90 20.96 8.44
C GLY A 275 -16.94 20.04 7.69
N GLY A 276 -17.02 18.74 7.94
CA GLY A 276 -16.19 17.76 7.25
C GLY A 276 -16.16 16.39 7.89
N ILE A 277 -15.07 15.66 7.62
CA ILE A 277 -14.85 14.30 8.11
C ILE A 277 -13.63 14.29 9.02
N HIS A 278 -13.81 13.83 10.25
CA HIS A 278 -12.72 13.47 11.14
C HIS A 278 -12.38 11.98 10.93
N TYR A 279 -11.26 11.72 10.29
CA TYR A 279 -10.64 10.41 10.22
C TYR A 279 -9.91 10.17 11.54
N LEU A 280 -10.34 9.19 12.32
CA LEU A 280 -9.86 8.98 13.70
C LEU A 280 -8.54 8.21 13.78
N ARG A 281 -8.11 7.66 12.64
CA ARG A 281 -6.86 6.91 12.50
C ARG A 281 -5.75 7.76 11.91
N GLY A 282 -4.51 7.40 12.28
CA GLY A 282 -3.31 8.06 11.77
C GLY A 282 -3.04 9.40 12.43
N GLY A 283 -2.46 10.31 11.65
CA GLY A 283 -2.11 11.66 12.08
C GLY A 283 -0.98 12.22 11.21
N TRP A 284 -0.04 12.92 11.84
CA TRP A 284 1.14 13.47 11.15
C TRP A 284 2.40 12.68 11.48
N LEU A 285 3.35 12.65 10.54
CA LEU A 285 4.64 11.99 10.69
C LEU A 285 5.77 12.85 10.15
N ASP A 286 6.96 12.71 10.73
CA ASP A 286 8.23 13.07 10.10
C ASP A 286 8.65 11.94 9.14
N PRO A 287 8.54 12.12 7.81
CA PRO A 287 8.88 11.08 6.85
C PRO A 287 10.36 10.69 6.88
N ARG A 288 11.27 11.60 7.30
CA ARG A 288 12.70 11.29 7.42
C ARG A 288 12.96 10.34 8.58
N ALA A 289 12.27 10.56 9.70
CA ALA A 289 12.32 9.65 10.85
C ALA A 289 11.80 8.26 10.48
N VAL A 290 10.70 8.18 9.72
CA VAL A 290 10.16 6.91 9.19
C VAL A 290 11.21 6.18 8.35
N CYS A 291 11.80 6.84 7.34
CA CYS A 291 12.80 6.20 6.48
C CYS A 291 14.01 5.69 7.28
N ARG A 292 14.55 6.50 8.19
CA ARG A 292 15.70 6.12 9.03
C ARG A 292 15.38 4.94 9.94
N SER A 293 14.20 4.95 10.58
CA SER A 293 13.72 3.87 11.44
C SER A 293 13.64 2.55 10.69
N LEU A 294 13.06 2.55 9.48
CA LEU A 294 12.92 1.36 8.64
C LEU A 294 14.26 0.81 8.16
N LEU A 295 15.20 1.70 7.82
CA LEU A 295 16.53 1.36 7.31
C LEU A 295 17.50 0.92 8.42
N ALA A 296 17.19 1.17 9.69
CA ALA A 296 17.99 0.73 10.84
C ALA A 296 17.88 -0.77 11.15
N HIS A 297 17.31 -1.57 10.23
CA HIS A 297 17.18 -3.01 10.40
C HIS A 297 18.54 -3.72 10.23
N PRO A 298 18.88 -4.75 11.04
CA PRO A 298 20.22 -5.38 11.02
C PRO A 298 20.65 -6.01 9.68
N LEU A 299 19.69 -6.41 8.85
CA LEU A 299 19.94 -6.95 7.51
C LEU A 299 20.00 -5.88 6.41
N ILE A 300 19.93 -4.60 6.75
CA ILE A 300 19.99 -3.50 5.79
C ILE A 300 21.34 -2.77 5.95
N THR A 301 22.06 -2.62 4.83
CA THR A 301 23.22 -1.74 4.72
C THR A 301 22.84 -0.54 3.86
N LEU A 302 22.88 0.66 4.44
CA LEU A 302 22.64 1.90 3.72
C LEU A 302 23.97 2.54 3.32
N THR A 303 24.13 2.84 2.03
CA THR A 303 25.23 3.65 1.49
C THR A 303 24.67 4.96 0.96
N GLU A 304 24.90 6.05 1.69
CA GLU A 304 24.56 7.41 1.27
C GLU A 304 25.69 8.04 0.47
N GLN A 305 25.39 9.17 -0.18
CA GLN A 305 26.35 10.00 -0.93
C GLN A 305 27.08 9.24 -2.03
N CYS A 306 26.46 8.19 -2.60
CA CYS A 306 27.08 7.40 -3.67
C CYS A 306 26.95 8.06 -5.06
N GLY A 307 26.28 9.22 -5.15
CA GLY A 307 25.99 9.89 -6.41
C GLY A 307 25.01 9.09 -7.30
N PRO A 308 24.83 9.49 -8.56
CA PRO A 308 24.01 8.76 -9.51
C PRO A 308 24.51 7.31 -9.69
N VAL A 309 23.59 6.36 -9.56
CA VAL A 309 23.86 4.93 -9.74
C VAL A 309 23.38 4.49 -11.11
N GLN A 310 24.21 3.70 -11.80
CA GLN A 310 23.84 2.99 -13.03
C GLN A 310 23.62 1.53 -12.70
N LEU A 311 22.53 0.95 -13.20
CA LEU A 311 22.28 -0.48 -13.12
C LEU A 311 22.66 -1.17 -14.42
N ARG A 312 23.22 -2.37 -14.29
CA ARG A 312 23.47 -3.26 -15.41
C ARG A 312 23.18 -4.69 -15.00
N GLN A 313 22.44 -5.40 -15.84
CA GLN A 313 22.34 -6.86 -15.71
C GLN A 313 23.66 -7.49 -16.20
N VAL A 314 24.41 -8.11 -15.30
CA VAL A 314 25.71 -8.74 -15.61
C VAL A 314 25.54 -10.23 -15.95
N SER A 315 24.48 -10.85 -15.46
CA SER A 315 24.04 -12.21 -15.83
C SER A 315 22.52 -12.32 -15.66
N ASN A 316 21.93 -13.45 -16.07
CA ASN A 316 20.50 -13.69 -15.87
C ASN A 316 20.09 -13.64 -14.38
N ASP A 317 21.04 -13.85 -13.46
CA ASP A 317 20.80 -13.98 -12.03
C ASP A 317 21.47 -12.88 -11.19
N ALA A 318 21.97 -11.81 -11.80
CA ALA A 318 22.66 -10.73 -11.08
C ALA A 318 22.55 -9.37 -11.75
N TRP A 319 22.25 -8.37 -10.92
CA TRP A 319 22.30 -6.95 -11.20
C TRP A 319 23.47 -6.31 -10.49
N GLN A 320 24.19 -5.46 -11.21
CA GLN A 320 25.32 -4.67 -10.71
C GLN A 320 24.93 -3.20 -10.67
N ALA A 321 25.18 -2.54 -9.54
CA ALA A 321 25.15 -1.09 -9.40
C ALA A 321 26.57 -0.53 -9.42
N SER A 322 26.78 0.50 -10.23
CA SER A 322 28.04 1.25 -10.26
C SER A 322 27.80 2.76 -10.14
N ASN A 323 28.80 3.46 -9.59
CA ASN A 323 28.80 4.92 -9.59
C ASN A 323 29.26 5.48 -10.95
N THR A 324 29.26 6.81 -11.09
CA THR A 324 29.66 7.48 -12.34
C THR A 324 31.13 7.29 -12.72
N SER A 325 31.99 6.83 -11.81
CA SER A 325 33.40 6.49 -12.09
C SER A 325 33.59 5.04 -12.58
N GLY A 326 32.53 4.24 -12.60
CA GLY A 326 32.56 2.83 -12.98
C GLY A 326 32.92 1.88 -11.84
N GLU A 327 33.09 2.39 -10.62
CA GLU A 327 33.27 1.56 -9.43
C GLU A 327 31.97 0.81 -9.10
N VAL A 328 32.09 -0.49 -8.87
CA VAL A 328 30.98 -1.35 -8.47
C VAL A 328 30.66 -1.14 -7.00
N LEU A 329 29.44 -0.70 -6.71
CA LEU A 329 28.96 -0.45 -5.35
C LEU A 329 28.32 -1.71 -4.74
N CYS A 330 27.62 -2.49 -5.56
CA CYS A 330 26.88 -3.68 -5.12
C CYS A 330 26.53 -4.59 -6.29
N GLU A 331 26.48 -5.90 -6.04
CA GLU A 331 25.83 -6.88 -6.92
C GLU A 331 24.80 -7.67 -6.14
N ALA A 332 23.63 -7.93 -6.73
CA ALA A 332 22.57 -8.70 -6.11
C ALA A 332 21.67 -9.38 -7.16
N PRO A 333 21.03 -10.53 -6.86
CA PRO A 333 20.08 -11.19 -7.77
C PRO A 333 18.77 -10.43 -7.97
N LEU A 334 18.45 -9.48 -7.08
CA LEU A 334 17.29 -8.61 -7.16
C LEU A 334 17.74 -7.15 -7.11
N ALA A 335 17.30 -6.33 -8.06
CA ALA A 335 17.37 -4.89 -8.03
C ALA A 335 15.96 -4.30 -7.97
N VAL A 336 15.72 -3.39 -7.02
CA VAL A 336 14.48 -2.61 -6.93
C VAL A 336 14.78 -1.13 -7.13
N LEU A 337 14.20 -0.55 -8.18
CA LEU A 337 14.26 0.87 -8.46
C LEU A 337 13.20 1.63 -7.65
N ALA A 338 13.64 2.44 -6.69
CA ALA A 338 12.81 3.29 -5.85
C ALA A 338 13.14 4.79 -6.02
N THR A 339 13.59 5.17 -7.22
CA THR A 339 14.16 6.49 -7.55
C THR A 339 13.14 7.51 -8.07
N ALA A 340 11.85 7.35 -7.70
CA ALA A 340 10.76 8.20 -8.16
C ALA A 340 10.73 8.32 -9.71
N GLN A 341 10.71 9.55 -10.26
CA GLN A 341 10.70 9.79 -11.70
C GLN A 341 12.03 9.38 -12.37
N ALA A 342 13.15 9.38 -11.63
CA ALA A 342 14.44 9.00 -12.19
C ALA A 342 14.51 7.52 -12.59
N ALA A 343 13.52 6.70 -12.23
CA ALA A 343 13.34 5.36 -12.76
C ALA A 343 13.24 5.32 -14.30
N LEU A 344 12.78 6.42 -14.93
CA LEU A 344 12.75 6.53 -16.40
C LEU A 344 14.14 6.56 -17.05
N LYS A 345 15.21 6.76 -16.27
CA LYS A 345 16.59 6.71 -16.79
C LYS A 345 17.09 5.28 -16.97
N GLU A 346 16.42 4.29 -16.39
CA GLU A 346 16.75 2.88 -16.59
C GLU A 346 16.27 2.42 -17.98
N PRO A 347 17.15 1.83 -18.81
CA PRO A 347 16.79 1.36 -20.13
C PRO A 347 15.60 0.40 -20.14
N GLY A 348 14.53 0.76 -20.84
CA GLY A 348 13.30 -0.02 -20.94
C GLY A 348 12.22 0.32 -19.91
N LEU A 349 12.37 1.42 -19.17
CA LEU A 349 11.33 2.00 -18.32
C LEU A 349 10.78 3.34 -18.82
N GLU A 350 11.24 3.83 -19.98
CA GLU A 350 10.87 5.12 -20.56
C GLU A 350 9.38 5.22 -20.89
N TRP A 351 8.72 4.08 -21.10
CA TRP A 351 7.28 3.97 -21.39
C TRP A 351 6.39 4.13 -20.15
N LEU A 352 6.95 4.12 -18.94
CA LEU A 352 6.16 4.37 -17.73
C LEU A 352 5.67 5.83 -17.75
N PRO A 353 4.36 6.08 -17.53
CA PRO A 353 3.81 7.41 -17.66
C PRO A 353 4.04 8.22 -16.38
N LEU A 354 5.30 8.55 -16.08
CA LEU A 354 5.69 9.26 -14.86
C LEU A 354 5.82 10.76 -15.11
N THR A 355 5.18 11.54 -14.26
CA THR A 355 5.25 13.00 -14.26
C THR A 355 5.84 13.50 -12.94
N VAL A 356 6.64 14.56 -13.03
CA VAL A 356 7.11 15.31 -11.87
C VAL A 356 6.07 16.35 -11.48
N ILE A 357 5.84 16.49 -10.18
CA ILE A 357 4.99 17.55 -9.64
C ILE A 357 5.75 18.20 -8.51
N ARG A 358 6.18 19.44 -8.75
CA ARG A 358 6.79 20.26 -7.72
C ARG A 358 5.74 20.63 -6.65
N GLY A 359 6.16 20.63 -5.40
CA GLY A 359 5.39 21.17 -4.29
C GLY A 359 6.30 21.84 -3.28
N GLN A 360 5.87 22.99 -2.78
CA GLN A 360 6.51 23.78 -1.75
C GLN A 360 5.59 23.87 -0.54
N THR A 361 6.13 23.57 0.65
CA THR A 361 5.51 23.86 1.95
C THR A 361 6.05 25.17 2.50
N THR A 362 5.29 25.79 3.39
CA THR A 362 5.68 26.98 4.15
C THR A 362 5.78 26.61 5.62
N HIS A 363 6.87 27.02 6.26
CA HIS A 363 7.11 26.81 7.68
C HIS A 363 6.65 28.03 8.46
N LEU A 364 5.80 27.79 9.46
CA LEU A 364 5.22 28.82 10.30
C LEU A 364 5.65 28.59 11.75
N PRO A 365 6.25 29.60 12.42
CA PRO A 365 6.39 29.56 13.87
C PRO A 365 5.04 29.36 14.53
N THR A 366 5.01 28.54 15.59
CA THR A 366 3.79 28.38 16.39
C THR A 366 3.44 29.67 17.11
N SER A 367 2.14 29.87 17.35
CA SER A 367 1.59 31.02 18.05
C SER A 367 0.76 30.54 19.24
N THR A 368 0.30 31.45 20.10
CA THR A 368 -0.60 31.07 21.20
C THR A 368 -1.83 30.33 20.69
N MET A 369 -2.42 30.77 19.57
CA MET A 369 -3.57 30.10 18.95
C MET A 369 -3.19 28.76 18.31
N LEU A 370 -2.15 28.73 17.47
CA LEU A 370 -1.76 27.52 16.74
C LEU A 370 -1.14 26.43 17.65
N SER A 371 -0.57 26.82 18.79
CA SER A 371 -0.03 25.87 19.77
C SER A 371 -1.07 24.92 20.35
N GLN A 372 -2.37 25.28 20.25
CA GLN A 372 -3.48 24.49 20.74
C GLN A 372 -4.01 23.47 19.71
N LEU A 373 -3.53 23.51 18.45
CA LEU A 373 -4.00 22.60 17.40
C LEU A 373 -3.60 21.16 17.72
N PRO A 374 -4.55 20.25 18.01
CA PRO A 374 -4.20 18.92 18.50
C PRO A 374 -3.98 17.90 17.37
N ILE A 375 -4.64 18.09 16.22
CA ILE A 375 -4.61 17.18 15.07
C ILE A 375 -4.55 17.95 13.76
N PRO A 376 -4.08 17.35 12.65
CA PRO A 376 -4.02 18.02 11.36
C PRO A 376 -5.39 18.41 10.80
N VAL A 377 -5.44 19.57 10.15
CA VAL A 377 -6.59 20.04 9.37
C VAL A 377 -6.20 20.07 7.89
N CYS A 378 -7.05 19.48 7.04
CA CYS A 378 -6.88 19.39 5.60
C CYS A 378 -8.07 20.03 4.89
N ASP A 379 -7.80 20.73 3.79
CA ASP A 379 -8.79 21.32 2.87
C ASP A 379 -8.21 21.23 1.44
N LYS A 380 -7.90 22.37 0.81
CA LYS A 380 -7.07 22.45 -0.41
C LYS A 380 -5.58 22.23 -0.09
N GLY A 381 -5.16 22.62 1.10
CA GLY A 381 -3.87 22.32 1.70
C GLY A 381 -4.01 21.51 2.99
N TYR A 382 -2.95 21.47 3.81
CA TYR A 382 -2.94 20.83 5.11
C TYR A 382 -2.13 21.65 6.13
N LEU A 383 -2.51 21.55 7.39
CA LEU A 383 -1.85 22.16 8.54
C LEU A 383 -1.79 21.14 9.69
N PRO A 384 -0.64 20.52 9.97
CA PRO A 384 -0.45 19.68 11.15
C PRO A 384 -0.16 20.52 12.40
N PRO A 385 -0.31 19.93 13.61
CA PRO A 385 0.20 20.47 14.87
C PRO A 385 1.68 20.84 14.82
N ALA A 386 2.12 21.70 15.73
CA ALA A 386 3.51 22.14 15.79
C ALA A 386 4.44 20.96 16.11
N ARG A 387 5.50 20.80 15.32
CA ARG A 387 6.64 19.94 15.66
C ARG A 387 7.82 20.84 15.98
N GLN A 388 8.32 20.76 17.22
CA GLN A 388 9.42 21.61 17.69
C GLN A 388 9.15 23.12 17.49
N GLY A 389 7.90 23.54 17.73
CA GLY A 389 7.50 24.94 17.61
C GLY A 389 7.25 25.44 16.18
N ILE A 390 7.31 24.57 15.16
CA ILE A 390 7.06 24.92 13.76
C ILE A 390 5.88 24.11 13.21
N HIS A 391 5.01 24.77 12.46
CA HIS A 391 3.99 24.13 11.62
C HIS A 391 4.45 24.10 10.17
N CYS A 392 4.06 23.05 9.45
CA CYS A 392 4.31 22.91 8.02
C CYS A 392 2.98 23.01 7.27
N THR A 393 2.69 24.15 6.64
CA THR A 393 1.48 24.34 5.83
C THR A 393 1.77 24.18 4.35
N GLY A 394 0.79 23.68 3.60
CA GLY A 394 0.89 23.65 2.16
C GLY A 394 0.06 22.56 1.51
N ALA A 395 0.44 22.08 0.33
CA ALA A 395 1.57 22.54 -0.46
C ALA A 395 1.11 22.90 -1.86
N SER A 396 1.86 23.78 -2.50
CA SER A 396 1.68 24.07 -3.92
C SER A 396 1.70 22.79 -4.77
N PHE A 397 1.13 22.90 -5.95
CA PHE A 397 1.00 21.80 -6.89
C PHE A 397 1.29 22.32 -8.30
N VAL A 398 2.53 22.12 -8.77
CA VAL A 398 2.98 22.62 -10.07
C VAL A 398 3.44 21.44 -10.94
N PRO A 399 2.53 20.84 -11.74
CA PRO A 399 2.86 19.74 -12.64
C PRO A 399 3.90 20.13 -13.70
N GLY A 400 4.83 19.22 -13.98
CA GLY A 400 5.86 19.39 -15.02
C GLY A 400 7.04 20.25 -14.62
N ASP A 401 6.98 20.92 -13.46
CA ASP A 401 8.09 21.71 -12.93
C ASP A 401 9.04 20.83 -12.10
N ALA A 402 10.34 20.95 -12.39
CA ALA A 402 11.42 20.22 -11.73
C ALA A 402 12.37 21.13 -10.91
N GLY A 403 12.03 22.42 -10.77
CA GLY A 403 12.78 23.38 -9.97
C GLY A 403 12.79 23.00 -8.50
N THR A 404 13.88 23.31 -7.81
CA THR A 404 14.10 23.04 -6.38
C THR A 404 14.30 24.29 -5.53
N ASP A 405 14.25 25.47 -6.18
CA ASP A 405 14.31 26.80 -5.58
C ASP A 405 13.06 27.14 -4.80
N GLU A 406 13.14 27.86 -3.68
CA GLU A 406 11.96 28.40 -2.99
C GLU A 406 11.41 29.63 -3.71
N ARG A 407 10.07 29.77 -3.76
CA ARG A 407 9.40 30.85 -4.49
C ARG A 407 8.38 31.57 -3.62
N ALA A 408 8.48 32.89 -3.57
CA ALA A 408 7.58 33.76 -2.80
C ALA A 408 6.09 33.58 -3.19
N VAL A 409 5.79 33.43 -4.49
CA VAL A 409 4.42 33.21 -4.97
C VAL A 409 3.80 31.93 -4.42
N GLU A 410 4.60 30.87 -4.23
CA GLU A 410 4.10 29.60 -3.69
C GLU A 410 3.90 29.66 -2.17
N HIS A 411 4.69 30.47 -1.45
CA HIS A 411 4.38 30.78 -0.06
C HIS A 411 3.07 31.54 0.08
N GLY A 412 2.88 32.62 -0.69
CA GLY A 412 1.62 33.37 -0.71
C GLY A 412 0.42 32.48 -0.97
N HIS A 413 0.50 31.59 -1.97
CA HIS A 413 -0.55 30.61 -2.26
C HIS A 413 -0.83 29.65 -1.09
N ASN A 414 0.21 29.15 -0.41
CA ASN A 414 0.02 28.29 0.77
C ASN A 414 -0.68 29.03 1.92
N MET A 415 -0.36 30.31 2.12
CA MET A 415 -1.01 31.14 3.13
C MET A 415 -2.45 31.45 2.78
N GLU A 416 -2.77 31.69 1.51
CA GLU A 416 -4.15 31.84 1.03
C GLU A 416 -4.99 30.57 1.27
N MET A 417 -4.43 29.39 0.99
CA MET A 417 -5.10 28.12 1.28
C MET A 417 -5.34 27.92 2.78
N LEU A 418 -4.38 28.30 3.61
CA LEU A 418 -4.52 28.24 5.07
C LEU A 418 -5.60 29.19 5.57
N GLN A 419 -5.60 30.46 5.12
CA GLN A 419 -6.64 31.44 5.48
C GLN A 419 -8.02 30.98 5.00
N HIS A 420 -8.11 30.37 3.82
CA HIS A 420 -9.36 29.81 3.32
C HIS A 420 -9.90 28.72 4.24
N ALA A 421 -9.05 27.83 4.76
CA ALA A 421 -9.46 26.75 5.66
C ALA A 421 -9.84 27.26 7.06
N LEU A 422 -9.11 28.27 7.57
CA LEU A 422 -9.27 28.86 8.89
C LEU A 422 -9.41 30.40 8.77
N PRO A 423 -10.60 30.92 8.43
CA PRO A 423 -10.80 32.33 8.07
C PRO A 423 -10.47 33.35 9.16
N ASN A 424 -10.50 32.92 10.43
CA ASN A 424 -10.24 33.78 11.58
C ASN A 424 -8.82 33.60 12.13
N LEU A 425 -7.97 32.83 11.45
CA LEU A 425 -6.58 32.70 11.84
C LEU A 425 -5.85 34.03 11.56
N ASP A 426 -5.21 34.57 12.59
CA ASP A 426 -4.38 35.76 12.44
C ASP A 426 -3.01 35.37 11.86
N LEU A 427 -2.82 35.69 10.58
CA LEU A 427 -1.57 35.45 9.85
C LEU A 427 -0.59 36.63 9.92
N THR A 428 -0.87 37.69 10.68
CA THR A 428 0.04 38.85 10.83
C THR A 428 1.33 38.50 11.60
N LEU A 429 1.47 37.25 12.03
CA LEU A 429 2.64 36.67 12.67
C LEU A 429 3.74 36.33 11.65
N GLY A 430 4.41 37.35 11.12
CA GLY A 430 5.70 37.20 10.45
C GLY A 430 5.94 38.26 9.39
N ASP A 431 7.03 39.01 9.53
CA ASP A 431 7.66 39.71 8.40
C ASP A 431 7.82 38.71 7.23
N ASN A 432 7.64 39.17 5.99
CA ASN A 432 7.50 38.38 4.75
C ASN A 432 8.70 37.48 4.36
N ASP A 433 9.61 37.16 5.28
CA ASP A 433 10.76 36.25 5.09
C ASP A 433 10.39 34.80 5.44
N TRP A 434 9.33 34.30 4.79
CA TRP A 434 8.90 32.92 4.97
C TRP A 434 9.97 31.94 4.47
N GLN A 435 10.14 30.86 5.21
CA GLN A 435 10.99 29.73 4.85
C GLN A 435 10.11 28.52 4.53
N GLY A 436 10.62 27.59 3.74
CA GLY A 436 9.85 26.42 3.33
C GLY A 436 10.69 25.20 3.04
N HIS A 437 10.05 24.28 2.33
CA HIS A 437 10.72 23.12 1.77
C HIS A 437 10.10 22.80 0.43
N VAL A 438 10.96 22.60 -0.57
CA VAL A 438 10.56 22.22 -1.91
C VAL A 438 10.89 20.75 -2.12
N ALA A 439 9.91 20.01 -2.61
CA ALA A 439 10.05 18.61 -2.93
C ALA A 439 9.41 18.29 -4.28
N LEU A 440 10.02 17.32 -4.99
CA LEU A 440 9.51 16.81 -6.25
C LEU A 440 8.75 15.50 -6.00
N ARG A 441 7.45 15.52 -6.27
CA ARG A 441 6.60 14.33 -6.26
C ARG A 441 6.67 13.63 -7.61
N CYS A 442 6.40 12.33 -7.62
CA CYS A 442 6.27 11.55 -8.84
C CYS A 442 4.89 10.90 -8.89
N ASN A 443 4.16 11.13 -9.98
CA ASN A 443 2.83 10.58 -10.22
C ASN A 443 2.76 9.86 -11.57
N SER A 444 1.97 8.79 -11.60
CA SER A 444 1.42 8.21 -12.81
C SER A 444 0.16 8.98 -13.23
N ASN A 445 -0.24 8.79 -14.48
CA ASN A 445 -1.45 9.42 -15.02
C ASN A 445 -2.74 8.94 -14.34
N ASP A 446 -2.71 7.82 -13.62
CA ASP A 446 -3.85 7.26 -12.88
C ASP A 446 -3.76 7.46 -11.36
N TYR A 447 -2.75 8.20 -10.88
CA TYR A 447 -2.53 8.54 -9.45
C TYR A 447 -2.33 7.34 -8.51
N LEU A 448 -2.17 6.13 -9.07
CA LEU A 448 -1.84 4.93 -8.33
C LEU A 448 -0.33 4.69 -8.31
N PRO A 449 0.21 4.07 -7.26
CA PRO A 449 1.59 3.58 -7.26
C PRO A 449 1.87 2.67 -8.45
N ILE A 450 3.16 2.57 -8.80
CA ILE A 450 3.66 1.62 -9.79
C ILE A 450 4.62 0.69 -9.05
N ALA A 451 4.20 -0.55 -8.84
CA ALA A 451 4.99 -1.52 -8.10
C ALA A 451 4.84 -2.94 -8.65
N GLY A 452 5.97 -3.60 -8.90
CA GLY A 452 6.03 -4.97 -9.41
C GLY A 452 7.29 -5.23 -10.24
N MET A 453 7.39 -6.44 -10.79
CA MET A 453 8.43 -6.78 -11.75
C MET A 453 8.27 -6.00 -13.06
N VAL A 454 9.41 -5.64 -13.66
CA VAL A 454 9.44 -4.89 -14.93
C VAL A 454 9.18 -5.84 -16.10
N PRO A 455 8.15 -5.61 -16.94
CA PRO A 455 7.92 -6.45 -18.12
C PRO A 455 8.96 -6.19 -19.23
N VAL A 456 9.23 -7.20 -20.05
CA VAL A 456 9.88 -7.03 -21.35
C VAL A 456 8.82 -6.60 -22.36
N LEU A 457 8.74 -5.30 -22.63
CA LEU A 457 7.59 -4.67 -23.31
C LEU A 457 7.28 -5.28 -24.69
N ASP A 458 8.29 -5.52 -25.54
CA ASP A 458 8.08 -6.10 -26.87
C ASP A 458 7.44 -7.49 -26.80
N ILE A 459 7.95 -8.35 -25.91
CA ILE A 459 7.42 -9.70 -25.70
C ILE A 459 6.02 -9.62 -25.07
N PHE A 460 5.78 -8.66 -24.17
CA PHE A 460 4.47 -8.44 -23.56
C PHE A 460 3.42 -8.10 -24.63
N ASN A 461 3.72 -7.14 -25.49
CA ASN A 461 2.83 -6.71 -26.57
C ASN A 461 2.52 -7.86 -27.53
N GLN A 462 3.53 -8.64 -27.95
CA GLN A 462 3.33 -9.79 -28.84
C GLN A 462 2.51 -10.90 -28.18
N ARG A 463 2.82 -11.25 -26.92
CA ARG A 463 2.17 -12.36 -26.19
C ARG A 463 0.69 -12.08 -25.93
N TYR A 464 0.35 -10.83 -25.63
CA TYR A 464 -0.99 -10.44 -25.25
C TYR A 464 -1.74 -9.68 -26.34
N ASP A 465 -1.23 -9.64 -27.58
CA ASP A 465 -1.81 -8.89 -28.71
C ASP A 465 -3.29 -9.21 -28.94
N ARG A 466 -3.71 -10.46 -28.71
CA ARG A 466 -5.11 -10.87 -28.84
C ARG A 466 -6.10 -10.07 -27.97
N ILE A 467 -5.66 -9.48 -26.86
CA ILE A 467 -6.47 -8.57 -26.02
C ILE A 467 -7.00 -7.37 -26.82
N ARG A 468 -6.27 -6.94 -27.85
CA ARG A 468 -6.68 -5.87 -28.77
C ARG A 468 -7.96 -6.20 -29.53
N HIS A 469 -8.15 -7.47 -29.88
CA HIS A 469 -9.25 -7.95 -30.70
C HIS A 469 -10.41 -8.49 -29.86
N ASP A 470 -10.11 -9.15 -28.73
CA ASP A 470 -11.10 -9.60 -27.76
C ASP A 470 -10.59 -9.39 -26.33
N ARG A 471 -11.15 -8.38 -25.65
CA ARG A 471 -10.77 -8.01 -24.28
C ARG A 471 -11.13 -9.06 -23.24
N LYS A 472 -12.04 -10.01 -23.56
CA LYS A 472 -12.48 -11.08 -22.66
C LYS A 472 -11.69 -12.37 -22.85
N GLN A 473 -10.89 -12.47 -23.90
CA GLN A 473 -10.09 -13.67 -24.15
C GLN A 473 -9.07 -13.88 -23.04
N ILE A 474 -9.14 -15.05 -22.40
CA ILE A 474 -8.13 -15.48 -21.43
C ILE A 474 -6.93 -16.00 -22.20
N ILE A 475 -5.77 -15.39 -21.95
CA ILE A 475 -4.48 -15.81 -22.50
C ILE A 475 -3.69 -16.41 -21.35
N ASP A 476 -3.70 -17.74 -21.26
CA ASP A 476 -2.97 -18.47 -20.23
C ASP A 476 -1.48 -18.55 -20.59
N ALA A 477 -0.79 -17.42 -20.41
CA ALA A 477 0.64 -17.30 -20.63
C ALA A 477 1.24 -16.35 -19.56
N PRO A 478 2.40 -16.69 -18.97
CA PRO A 478 3.01 -15.91 -17.91
C PRO A 478 3.50 -14.55 -18.42
N ALA A 479 3.54 -13.55 -17.53
CA ALA A 479 4.08 -12.24 -17.86
C ALA A 479 5.56 -12.34 -18.26
N PRO A 480 5.99 -11.80 -19.41
CA PRO A 480 7.41 -11.73 -19.76
C PRO A 480 8.06 -10.63 -18.92
N ILE A 481 8.79 -11.01 -17.88
CA ILE A 481 9.47 -10.08 -16.96
C ILE A 481 10.98 -10.06 -17.21
N ARG A 482 11.61 -8.93 -16.87
CA ARG A 482 13.07 -8.81 -16.77
C ARG A 482 13.51 -9.53 -15.48
N PRO A 483 14.35 -10.58 -15.56
CA PRO A 483 14.77 -11.32 -14.37
C PRO A 483 15.42 -10.40 -13.34
N GLY A 484 14.95 -10.47 -12.08
CA GLY A 484 15.55 -9.73 -10.97
C GLY A 484 15.36 -8.21 -11.00
N LEU A 485 14.56 -7.62 -11.89
CA LEU A 485 14.30 -6.17 -11.90
C LEU A 485 12.86 -5.84 -11.49
N ALA A 486 12.74 -5.09 -10.40
CA ALA A 486 11.47 -4.55 -9.92
C ALA A 486 11.53 -3.02 -9.79
N VAL A 487 10.36 -2.40 -9.71
CA VAL A 487 10.21 -0.96 -9.48
C VAL A 487 9.20 -0.72 -8.37
N LEU A 488 9.40 0.34 -7.57
CA LEU A 488 8.38 0.97 -6.73
C LEU A 488 8.48 2.49 -6.93
N THR A 489 7.51 3.08 -7.61
CA THR A 489 7.48 4.52 -7.89
C THR A 489 6.04 5.05 -7.88
N SER A 490 5.84 6.32 -8.26
CA SER A 490 4.51 6.94 -8.37
C SER A 490 3.72 7.02 -7.05
N LEU A 491 4.40 7.33 -5.94
CA LEU A 491 3.73 7.50 -4.64
C LEU A 491 2.99 8.84 -4.49
N GLY A 492 3.25 9.79 -5.38
CA GLY A 492 2.70 11.14 -5.37
C GLY A 492 2.79 11.85 -4.02
N SER A 493 1.71 12.55 -3.64
CA SER A 493 1.59 13.23 -2.35
C SER A 493 1.11 12.32 -1.21
N ARG A 494 0.92 11.02 -1.46
CA ARG A 494 0.32 10.06 -0.51
C ARG A 494 1.29 8.96 -0.09
N GLY A 495 2.60 9.20 -0.22
CA GLY A 495 3.63 8.20 0.06
C GLY A 495 3.57 7.64 1.48
N LEU A 496 3.24 8.45 2.49
CA LEU A 496 3.08 7.97 3.87
C LEU A 496 1.94 6.96 4.00
N SER A 497 0.83 7.11 3.26
CA SER A 497 -0.25 6.12 3.26
C SER A 497 0.05 4.93 2.34
N ALA A 498 0.63 5.18 1.17
CA ALA A 498 0.74 4.19 0.11
C ALA A 498 1.95 3.26 0.26
N ALA A 499 3.12 3.79 0.62
CA ALA A 499 4.37 3.02 0.62
C ALA A 499 4.34 1.74 1.49
N PRO A 500 3.76 1.75 2.71
CA PRO A 500 3.71 0.54 3.55
C PRO A 500 3.03 -0.65 2.86
N LEU A 501 1.82 -0.47 2.33
CA LEU A 501 1.07 -1.56 1.69
C LEU A 501 1.72 -1.97 0.36
N VAL A 502 2.18 -1.00 -0.43
CA VAL A 502 2.75 -1.27 -1.76
C VAL A 502 4.04 -2.08 -1.67
N ALA A 503 4.90 -1.78 -0.69
CA ALA A 503 6.11 -2.53 -0.45
C ALA A 503 5.82 -3.98 -0.09
N GLU A 504 4.84 -4.23 0.77
CA GLU A 504 4.40 -5.59 1.10
C GLU A 504 3.83 -6.33 -0.12
N LEU A 505 2.97 -5.68 -0.92
CA LEU A 505 2.42 -6.29 -2.13
C LEU A 505 3.53 -6.64 -3.14
N LEU A 506 4.50 -5.74 -3.33
CA LEU A 506 5.66 -6.00 -4.17
C LEU A 506 6.46 -7.21 -3.65
N VAL A 507 6.81 -7.22 -2.37
CA VAL A 507 7.65 -8.28 -1.80
C VAL A 507 6.90 -9.63 -1.75
N ASP A 508 5.61 -9.63 -1.44
CA ASP A 508 4.81 -10.86 -1.48
C ASP A 508 4.69 -11.42 -2.91
N GLN A 509 4.56 -10.54 -3.90
CA GLN A 509 4.57 -10.95 -5.31
C GLN A 509 5.93 -11.55 -5.73
N LEU A 510 7.04 -10.96 -5.27
CA LEU A 510 8.40 -11.45 -5.55
C LEU A 510 8.63 -12.85 -4.95
N LEU A 511 8.22 -13.05 -3.70
CA LEU A 511 8.45 -14.30 -2.97
C LEU A 511 7.33 -15.32 -3.13
N GLY A 512 6.25 -14.98 -3.82
CA GLY A 512 5.09 -15.84 -4.01
C GLY A 512 4.29 -16.12 -2.72
N THR A 513 4.42 -15.28 -1.70
CA THR A 513 3.64 -15.35 -0.46
C THR A 513 2.24 -14.76 -0.64
N LEU A 514 1.34 -15.02 0.32
CA LEU A 514 -0.04 -14.55 0.28
C LEU A 514 -0.06 -13.01 0.28
N PRO A 515 -0.74 -12.32 -0.65
CA PRO A 515 -0.77 -10.86 -0.69
C PRO A 515 -1.82 -10.25 0.27
N PRO A 516 -1.55 -9.10 0.91
CA PRO A 516 -2.46 -8.43 1.84
C PRO A 516 -3.50 -7.56 1.13
N ALA A 517 -3.93 -7.92 -0.09
CA ALA A 517 -4.94 -7.19 -0.84
C ALA A 517 -5.56 -8.07 -1.96
N PRO A 518 -6.82 -7.82 -2.34
CA PRO A 518 -7.42 -8.44 -3.51
C PRO A 518 -6.58 -8.25 -4.78
N ARG A 519 -6.63 -9.23 -5.69
CA ARG A 519 -5.82 -9.21 -6.91
C ARG A 519 -6.08 -8.00 -7.79
N TYR A 520 -7.32 -7.51 -7.84
CA TYR A 520 -7.64 -6.35 -8.66
C TYR A 520 -6.89 -5.08 -8.23
N LEU A 521 -6.56 -4.93 -6.94
CA LEU A 521 -5.71 -3.83 -6.44
C LEU A 521 -4.24 -4.04 -6.81
N GLN A 522 -3.75 -5.28 -6.76
CA GLN A 522 -2.40 -5.62 -7.25
C GLN A 522 -2.26 -5.30 -8.75
N ARG A 523 -3.26 -5.68 -9.56
CA ARG A 523 -3.34 -5.34 -10.99
C ARG A 523 -3.40 -3.83 -11.21
N ALA A 524 -4.02 -3.07 -10.30
CA ALA A 524 -4.12 -1.63 -10.38
C ALA A 524 -2.80 -0.90 -10.09
N ILE A 525 -1.85 -1.54 -9.38
CA ILE A 525 -0.51 -0.99 -9.13
C ILE A 525 0.60 -1.62 -9.98
N ALA A 526 0.34 -2.75 -10.65
CA ALA A 526 1.33 -3.43 -11.50
C ALA A 526 1.88 -2.51 -12.62
N PRO A 527 3.18 -2.52 -12.95
CA PRO A 527 3.74 -1.73 -14.05
C PRO A 527 3.10 -2.10 -15.39
N ALA A 528 2.90 -3.40 -15.63
CA ALA A 528 2.31 -3.95 -16.84
C ALA A 528 0.88 -3.47 -17.16
N ARG A 529 0.18 -2.84 -16.20
CA ARG A 529 -1.19 -2.32 -16.40
C ARG A 529 -1.27 -1.29 -17.53
N PHE A 530 -0.21 -0.51 -17.75
CA PHE A 530 -0.23 0.49 -18.83
C PHE A 530 -0.06 -0.16 -20.20
N ALA A 531 0.82 -1.14 -20.33
CA ALA A 531 0.93 -1.95 -21.55
C ALA A 531 -0.39 -2.68 -21.84
N GLU A 532 -1.04 -3.26 -20.83
CA GLU A 532 -2.34 -3.91 -21.02
C GLU A 532 -3.45 -2.93 -21.44
N ARG A 533 -3.53 -1.76 -20.81
CA ARG A 533 -4.50 -0.72 -21.20
C ARG A 533 -4.24 -0.22 -22.62
N ALA A 534 -2.98 -0.11 -23.02
CA ALA A 534 -2.56 0.29 -24.36
C ALA A 534 -3.01 -0.74 -25.43
N LEU A 535 -2.83 -2.04 -25.16
CA LEU A 535 -3.39 -3.13 -25.97
C LEU A 535 -4.91 -3.03 -26.09
N LYS A 536 -5.63 -2.82 -24.96
CA LYS A 536 -7.10 -2.64 -24.97
C LYS A 536 -7.58 -1.43 -25.76
N ARG A 537 -6.75 -0.39 -25.89
CA ARG A 537 -7.01 0.80 -26.74
C ARG A 537 -6.59 0.60 -28.20
N GLY A 538 -5.96 -0.53 -28.53
CA GLY A 538 -5.47 -0.84 -29.87
C GLY A 538 -4.23 -0.07 -30.29
N THR A 539 -3.49 0.48 -29.32
CA THR A 539 -2.25 1.25 -29.50
C THR A 539 -1.19 0.67 -28.56
N PRO A 540 -0.55 -0.47 -28.90
CA PRO A 540 0.52 -1.05 -28.08
C PRO A 540 1.64 -0.02 -27.84
N LEU A 541 2.24 -0.03 -26.65
CA LEU A 541 3.32 0.90 -26.26
C LEU A 541 4.64 0.58 -26.94
#